data_AF-A0A7S3QIP8-F1
#
_entry.id   AF-A0A7S3QIP8-F1
#
_cell.length_a   1.000
_cell.length_b   1.000
_cell.length_c   1.000
_cell.angle_alpha   90.00
_cell.angle_beta   90.00
_cell.angle_gamma   90.00
#
_symmetry.space_group_name_H-M   'P 1'
#
loop_
_entity.id
_entity.type
_entity.pdbx_description
1 polymer ?
#
loop_
_entity_poly.entity_id
_entity_poly.type
_entity_poly.pdbx_seq_one_letter_code
_entity_poly.pdbx_strand_id
1 'polypeptide(L)'
;MKVATLSLILSCPSVITAASIRGQKEKQTHAKSVNIGECSGAAILLLIQENPHFSEALHALDSPAEAAIDELCNHRSLSRTLQDTESIPFSHVTARGRQFDKNYFDGGSDWNTGLVGTSKETNAGRIPAVASALSSKQLSWPSHIVNFDDSDSCQLRTAMCCFTKAQDPSTGVVSNINDATAFQNAIQPNADVCTVHLDRSPQAGHVTNGKTYYSDGRSVEDETKDAYCTGFFWSQDQDDISTQYRANTLFHISMMDSFYNNNLVGGVPGAPMCGCVEQMPVVSHANCVKPSQARRLSVSSNSGDDKPRLLLDASLDFVPCEEEESLVVAFAAANNAEEAEALSKIVTGSCVDAVDEDLTAQSYKRGSAWWHADEESWIPIIGSKFLYHPEMSAEDVKAAFETSSTKTIRRICTSCSPSHRDVYYKRLTAVPDSLDLLNMLKDSFSSVDNILGTDFTISSKDKNGSSTPWTHCEYSDARGFPYQCGPDGTVTKQWTSTKSGATYAKIYAYYIEK
;
A
#
# COMPACT_ATOMS: atom_id res chain seq x y z
N MET A 1 10.14 -37.93 40.79
CA MET A 1 9.00 -37.02 41.10
C MET A 1 9.37 -35.66 40.53
N LYS A 2 8.68 -34.99 39.60
CA LYS A 2 7.36 -35.13 38.97
C LYS A 2 7.50 -34.67 37.50
N VAL A 3 6.66 -35.24 36.65
CA VAL A 3 6.45 -34.87 35.23
C VAL A 3 5.41 -33.75 35.13
N ALA A 4 5.49 -33.03 34.00
CA ALA A 4 4.79 -31.84 33.52
C ALA A 4 3.26 -31.78 33.63
N THR A 5 2.70 -30.56 33.60
CA THR A 5 1.68 -30.16 32.61
C THR A 5 1.60 -28.63 32.43
N LEU A 6 1.37 -28.24 31.18
CA LEU A 6 1.24 -26.93 30.54
C LEU A 6 -0.15 -26.30 30.82
N SER A 7 -0.29 -24.97 30.81
CA SER A 7 -1.52 -24.27 30.39
C SER A 7 -1.27 -22.79 30.10
N LEU A 8 -1.66 -22.38 28.90
CA LEU A 8 -1.74 -21.01 28.38
C LEU A 8 -2.69 -20.14 29.22
N ILE A 9 -2.37 -18.85 29.36
CA ILE A 9 -3.32 -17.79 29.73
C ILE A 9 -3.23 -16.71 28.65
N LEU A 10 -4.24 -16.64 27.80
CA LEU A 10 -4.54 -15.45 26.99
C LEU A 10 -5.16 -14.38 27.91
N SER A 11 -4.55 -13.20 27.94
CA SER A 11 -5.09 -12.01 28.58
C SER A 11 -5.57 -11.03 27.51
N CYS A 12 -6.87 -10.69 27.52
CA CYS A 12 -7.41 -9.54 26.81
C CYS A 12 -7.96 -8.57 27.88
N PRO A 13 -7.41 -7.35 28.06
CA PRO A 13 -7.94 -6.40 29.02
C PRO A 13 -8.99 -5.51 28.36
N SER A 14 -10.20 -5.53 28.92
CA SER A 14 -11.28 -4.59 28.65
C SER A 14 -10.92 -3.20 29.18
N VAL A 15 -10.85 -2.20 28.31
CA VAL A 15 -10.75 -0.78 28.72
C VAL A 15 -12.14 -0.16 28.67
N ILE A 16 -12.69 0.08 29.85
CA ILE A 16 -13.86 0.94 30.08
C ILE A 16 -13.32 2.35 30.30
N THR A 17 -13.68 3.29 29.43
CA THR A 17 -13.45 4.73 29.69
C THR A 17 -14.79 5.42 29.86
N ALA A 18 -15.07 5.83 31.09
CA ALA A 18 -16.20 6.67 31.46
C ALA A 18 -15.93 8.13 31.07
N ALA A 19 -16.87 8.76 30.37
CA ALA A 19 -16.96 10.21 30.28
C ALA A 19 -18.40 10.64 30.59
N SER A 20 -18.52 11.47 31.63
CA SER A 20 -19.75 11.98 32.24
C SER A 20 -20.35 13.13 31.43
N ILE A 21 -21.61 13.02 31.00
CA ILE A 21 -22.47 14.18 30.73
C ILE A 21 -23.83 13.96 31.41
N ARG A 22 -24.17 14.89 32.31
CA ARG A 22 -25.43 14.96 33.05
C ARG A 22 -26.59 15.30 32.11
N GLY A 23 -27.67 14.53 32.22
CA GLY A 23 -29.01 15.11 32.32
C GLY A 23 -29.97 14.85 31.17
N GLN A 24 -30.40 13.60 30.97
CA GLN A 24 -31.80 13.25 30.67
C GLN A 24 -32.04 11.81 31.15
N LYS A 25 -33.01 11.62 32.06
CA LYS A 25 -33.43 10.29 32.52
C LYS A 25 -34.33 9.67 31.45
N GLU A 26 -33.75 8.95 30.51
CA GLU A 26 -34.47 7.87 29.84
C GLU A 26 -34.35 6.61 30.71
N LYS A 27 -35.49 5.99 31.03
CA LYS A 27 -35.53 4.68 31.68
C LYS A 27 -34.94 3.65 30.70
N GLN A 28 -33.64 3.36 30.81
CA GLN A 28 -33.06 2.16 30.20
C GLN A 28 -33.53 0.92 30.98
N THR A 29 -34.54 0.24 30.45
CA THR A 29 -34.75 -1.18 30.73
C THR A 29 -33.61 -1.95 30.08
N HIS A 30 -32.73 -2.58 30.86
CA HIS A 30 -31.63 -3.41 30.36
C HIS A 30 -32.17 -4.61 29.57
N ALA A 31 -32.25 -4.49 28.24
CA ALA A 31 -32.49 -5.63 27.36
C ALA A 31 -31.23 -6.51 27.35
N LYS A 32 -31.32 -7.74 27.86
CA LYS A 32 -30.25 -8.75 27.72
C LYS A 32 -30.15 -9.16 26.25
N SER A 33 -28.94 -9.22 25.72
CA SER A 33 -28.72 -9.45 24.29
C SER A 33 -27.41 -10.19 24.01
N VAL A 34 -27.41 -11.01 22.97
CA VAL A 34 -26.33 -11.94 22.59
C VAL A 34 -26.08 -11.84 21.08
N ASN A 35 -24.82 -11.82 20.66
CA ASN A 35 -24.46 -11.84 19.23
C ASN A 35 -24.61 -13.26 18.67
N ILE A 36 -25.13 -13.38 17.46
CA ILE A 36 -25.32 -14.65 16.76
C ILE A 36 -24.42 -14.66 15.52
N GLY A 37 -23.66 -15.74 15.33
CA GLY A 37 -22.78 -15.90 14.17
C GLY A 37 -23.54 -16.46 12.95
N GLU A 38 -24.38 -17.47 13.18
CA GLU A 38 -25.23 -18.07 12.15
C GLU A 38 -26.71 -17.86 12.53
N CYS A 39 -27.51 -17.38 11.57
CA CYS A 39 -28.95 -17.22 11.77
C CYS A 39 -29.69 -18.44 11.21
N SER A 40 -29.77 -19.48 12.01
CA SER A 40 -30.62 -20.64 11.78
C SER A 40 -31.38 -21.00 13.07
N GLY A 41 -32.54 -21.63 12.93
CA GLY A 41 -33.35 -22.12 14.03
C GLY A 41 -32.53 -22.98 14.99
N ALA A 42 -31.72 -23.90 14.45
CA ALA A 42 -30.84 -24.76 15.22
C ALA A 42 -29.75 -23.98 15.99
N ALA A 43 -29.05 -23.04 15.35
CA ALA A 43 -27.97 -22.27 15.99
C ALA A 43 -28.49 -21.37 17.11
N ILE A 44 -29.64 -20.73 16.89
CA ILE A 44 -30.26 -19.83 17.87
C ILE A 44 -30.87 -20.62 19.03
N LEU A 45 -31.47 -21.79 18.77
CA LEU A 45 -31.97 -22.66 19.85
C LEU A 45 -30.85 -23.11 20.79
N LEU A 46 -29.67 -23.44 20.26
CA LEU A 46 -28.48 -23.75 21.06
C LEU A 46 -28.04 -22.53 21.90
N LEU A 47 -27.99 -21.34 21.29
CA LEU A 47 -27.67 -20.10 22.00
C LEU A 47 -28.67 -19.77 23.12
N ILE A 48 -29.95 -20.07 22.92
CA ILE A 48 -30.99 -19.89 23.93
C ILE A 48 -30.86 -20.91 25.07
N GLN A 49 -30.43 -22.14 24.78
CA GLN A 49 -30.13 -23.14 25.83
C GLN A 49 -28.95 -22.71 26.71
N GLU A 50 -27.94 -22.07 26.12
CA GLU A 50 -26.80 -21.51 26.86
C GLU A 50 -27.15 -20.21 27.59
N ASN A 51 -28.22 -19.52 27.18
CA ASN A 51 -28.68 -18.27 27.75
C ASN A 51 -30.15 -18.35 28.20
N PRO A 52 -30.42 -18.87 29.42
CA PRO A 52 -31.79 -19.16 29.90
C PRO A 52 -32.70 -17.93 29.99
N HIS A 53 -32.16 -16.71 29.88
CA HIS A 53 -32.93 -15.47 29.84
C HIS A 53 -33.81 -15.30 28.60
N PHE A 54 -33.57 -16.08 27.53
CA PHE A 54 -34.38 -16.06 26.31
C PHE A 54 -35.50 -17.12 26.31
N SER A 55 -35.51 -18.04 27.27
CA SER A 55 -36.44 -19.18 27.33
C SER A 55 -37.91 -18.75 27.42
N GLU A 56 -38.22 -17.71 28.20
CA GLU A 56 -39.60 -17.23 28.40
C GLU A 56 -40.20 -16.64 27.10
N ALA A 57 -39.37 -15.96 26.31
CA ALA A 57 -39.76 -15.42 25.00
C ALA A 57 -39.92 -16.53 23.94
N LEU A 58 -39.09 -17.58 24.02
CA LEU A 58 -39.18 -18.74 23.14
C LEU A 58 -40.48 -19.54 23.37
N HIS A 59 -40.89 -19.71 24.63
CA HIS A 59 -42.15 -20.37 25.00
C HIS A 59 -43.40 -19.59 24.59
N ALA A 60 -43.27 -18.30 24.32
CA ALA A 60 -44.37 -17.43 23.91
C ALA A 60 -44.65 -17.43 22.40
N LEU A 61 -43.85 -18.16 21.60
CA LEU A 61 -44.03 -18.28 20.15
C LEU A 61 -45.22 -19.20 19.80
N ASP A 62 -46.03 -18.79 18.81
CA ASP A 62 -47.25 -19.51 18.40
C ASP A 62 -47.00 -20.65 17.38
N SER A 63 -45.75 -20.87 16.96
CA SER A 63 -45.31 -21.90 15.99
C SER A 63 -44.10 -22.69 16.53
N PRO A 64 -43.68 -23.82 15.90
CA PRO A 64 -42.50 -24.56 16.35
C PRO A 64 -41.30 -23.61 16.41
N ALA A 65 -40.62 -23.55 17.56
CA ALA A 65 -39.58 -22.55 17.83
C ALA A 65 -38.52 -22.46 16.73
N GLU A 66 -38.10 -23.61 16.18
CA GLU A 66 -37.14 -23.67 15.07
C GLU A 66 -37.69 -23.02 13.79
N ALA A 67 -38.92 -23.35 13.39
CA ALA A 67 -39.56 -22.78 12.20
C ALA A 67 -39.88 -21.28 12.37
N ALA A 68 -40.23 -20.84 13.58
CA ALA A 68 -40.44 -19.42 13.90
C ALA A 68 -39.15 -18.61 13.82
N ILE A 69 -38.04 -19.19 14.30
CA ILE A 69 -36.72 -18.58 14.25
C ILE A 69 -36.18 -18.60 12.82
N ASP A 70 -36.32 -19.71 12.10
CA ASP A 70 -36.01 -19.77 10.68
C ASP A 70 -36.85 -18.77 9.91
N GLU A 71 -38.13 -18.62 10.22
CA GLU A 71 -38.98 -17.59 9.65
C GLU A 71 -38.49 -16.19 10.03
N LEU A 72 -37.98 -15.92 11.23
CA LEU A 72 -37.34 -14.64 11.59
C LEU A 72 -36.00 -14.42 10.86
N CYS A 73 -35.19 -15.47 10.70
CA CYS A 73 -33.91 -15.43 9.99
C CYS A 73 -34.09 -15.30 8.47
N ASN A 74 -35.15 -15.91 7.93
CA ASN A 74 -35.54 -15.92 6.52
C ASN A 74 -36.57 -14.82 6.19
N HIS A 75 -37.16 -14.16 7.19
CA HIS A 75 -38.11 -13.10 6.94
C HIS A 75 -37.31 -12.01 6.23
N ARG A 76 -37.64 -11.82 4.96
CA ARG A 76 -37.33 -10.60 4.20
C ARG A 76 -37.80 -9.32 4.91
N SER A 77 -38.43 -9.39 6.10
CA SER A 77 -38.74 -8.22 6.92
C SER A 77 -37.57 -7.70 7.74
N LEU A 78 -36.53 -8.50 8.01
CA LEU A 78 -35.25 -7.94 8.47
C LEU A 78 -34.50 -7.28 7.31
N SER A 79 -34.70 -7.78 6.09
CA SER A 79 -34.44 -6.95 4.91
C SER A 79 -35.32 -5.72 4.94
N ARG A 80 -36.65 -5.75 5.22
CA ARG A 80 -37.48 -4.53 5.23
C ARG A 80 -37.03 -3.45 6.21
N THR A 81 -36.54 -3.78 7.41
CA THR A 81 -36.02 -2.73 8.31
C THR A 81 -34.76 -2.04 7.74
N LEU A 82 -34.04 -2.70 6.82
CA LEU A 82 -32.83 -2.19 6.14
C LEU A 82 -33.04 -1.79 4.65
N GLN A 83 -34.09 -2.30 4.00
CA GLN A 83 -34.43 -2.15 2.56
C GLN A 83 -35.60 -1.18 2.33
N ASP A 84 -36.51 -0.99 3.29
CA ASP A 84 -37.59 0.03 3.19
C ASP A 84 -37.18 1.40 3.77
N THR A 85 -35.97 1.52 4.33
CA THR A 85 -35.41 2.85 4.63
C THR A 85 -34.74 3.39 3.37
N GLU A 86 -35.34 4.44 2.80
CA GLU A 86 -34.74 5.25 1.74
C GLU A 86 -33.24 5.47 2.04
N SER A 87 -32.38 4.98 1.14
CA SER A 87 -30.93 5.05 1.30
C SER A 87 -30.51 6.49 1.59
N ILE A 88 -29.67 6.70 2.60
CA ILE A 88 -29.21 8.05 2.92
C ILE A 88 -28.28 8.52 1.81
N PRO A 89 -28.54 9.69 1.17
CA PRO A 89 -27.62 10.23 0.17
C PRO A 89 -26.23 10.44 0.77
N PHE A 90 -25.18 10.00 0.07
CA PHE A 90 -23.80 10.14 0.56
C PHE A 90 -23.44 11.60 0.92
N SER A 91 -24.00 12.59 0.21
CA SER A 91 -23.78 14.01 0.50
C SER A 91 -24.25 14.47 1.89
N HIS A 92 -25.09 13.67 2.58
CA HIS A 92 -25.51 13.94 3.96
C HIS A 92 -24.46 13.54 5.00
N VAL A 93 -23.44 12.76 4.62
CA VAL A 93 -22.35 12.36 5.50
C VAL A 93 -21.60 13.59 5.99
N THR A 94 -21.05 14.39 5.07
CA THR A 94 -20.36 15.64 5.42
C THR A 94 -21.35 16.79 5.64
N ALA A 95 -22.45 16.81 4.88
CA ALA A 95 -23.40 17.93 4.80
C ALA A 95 -22.75 19.29 4.48
N ARG A 96 -21.58 19.29 3.82
CA ARG A 96 -20.86 20.50 3.37
C ARG A 96 -21.05 20.79 1.86
N GLY A 97 -21.84 19.96 1.18
CA GLY A 97 -22.18 20.11 -0.24
C GLY A 97 -21.26 19.33 -1.17
N ARG A 98 -21.73 19.10 -2.40
CA ARG A 98 -21.06 18.21 -3.38
C ARG A 98 -19.63 18.60 -3.72
N GLN A 99 -19.32 19.90 -3.73
CA GLN A 99 -17.97 20.38 -4.00
C GLN A 99 -17.00 19.95 -2.88
N PHE A 100 -17.47 19.95 -1.63
CA PHE A 100 -16.66 19.50 -0.51
C PHE A 100 -16.37 18.01 -0.61
N ASP A 101 -17.39 17.19 -0.87
CA ASP A 101 -17.25 15.74 -1.01
C ASP A 101 -16.28 15.39 -2.14
N LYS A 102 -16.42 16.04 -3.31
CA LYS A 102 -15.47 15.89 -4.42
C LYS A 102 -14.05 16.24 -3.99
N ASN A 103 -13.84 17.43 -3.41
CA ASN A 103 -12.51 17.87 -3.00
C ASN A 103 -11.90 16.96 -1.91
N TYR A 104 -12.73 16.35 -1.06
CA TYR A 104 -12.26 15.40 -0.07
C TYR A 104 -11.68 14.15 -0.75
N PHE A 105 -12.43 13.53 -1.67
CA PHE A 105 -11.95 12.34 -2.37
C PHE A 105 -10.85 12.62 -3.40
N ASP A 106 -10.72 13.86 -3.88
CA ASP A 106 -9.58 14.28 -4.70
C ASP A 106 -8.31 14.57 -3.88
N GLY A 107 -8.41 14.63 -2.55
CA GLY A 107 -7.26 14.96 -1.68
C GLY A 107 -7.03 16.47 -1.47
N GLY A 108 -7.92 17.35 -1.95
CA GLY A 108 -7.77 18.82 -1.94
C GLY A 108 -8.62 19.59 -0.92
N SER A 109 -9.46 18.92 -0.12
CA SER A 109 -10.27 19.57 0.92
C SER A 109 -9.44 20.07 2.12
N ASP A 110 -10.04 20.93 2.96
CA ASP A 110 -9.44 21.37 4.22
C ASP A 110 -9.14 20.20 5.19
N TRP A 111 -9.90 19.10 5.11
CA TRP A 111 -9.63 17.87 5.85
C TRP A 111 -8.31 17.21 5.42
N ASN A 112 -7.88 17.40 4.16
CA ASN A 112 -6.67 16.79 3.62
C ASN A 112 -5.44 17.69 3.71
N THR A 113 -5.63 19.02 3.67
CA THR A 113 -4.53 19.99 3.64
C THR A 113 -4.16 20.55 5.01
N GLY A 114 -4.96 20.27 6.04
CA GLY A 114 -4.72 20.69 7.41
C GLY A 114 -5.84 21.56 7.99
N LEU A 115 -6.26 21.26 9.22
CA LEU A 115 -7.31 21.97 9.96
C LEU A 115 -6.70 23.07 10.84
N VAL A 116 -5.97 24.00 10.23
CA VAL A 116 -5.21 25.01 10.98
C VAL A 116 -6.13 25.85 11.87
N GLY A 117 -5.93 25.75 13.19
CA GLY A 117 -6.67 26.54 14.19
C GLY A 117 -8.00 25.98 14.65
N THR A 118 -8.37 24.75 14.27
CA THR A 118 -9.60 24.09 14.74
C THR A 118 -9.39 22.59 14.95
N SER A 119 -10.04 21.99 15.95
CA SER A 119 -9.86 20.56 16.23
C SER A 119 -10.59 19.69 15.20
N LYS A 120 -10.09 18.47 14.97
CA LYS A 120 -10.73 17.47 14.11
C LYS A 120 -12.15 17.14 14.60
N GLU A 121 -12.34 17.05 15.92
CA GLU A 121 -13.63 16.77 16.55
C GLU A 121 -14.64 17.88 16.29
N THR A 122 -14.18 19.12 16.13
CA THR A 122 -15.04 20.28 15.83
C THR A 122 -15.48 20.29 14.37
N ASN A 123 -14.58 19.98 13.42
CA ASN A 123 -14.89 20.02 11.98
C ASN A 123 -15.50 18.73 11.43
N ALA A 124 -15.17 17.59 12.04
CA ALA A 124 -15.51 16.27 11.58
C ALA A 124 -16.27 15.43 12.62
N GLY A 125 -16.77 16.04 13.69
CA GLY A 125 -17.58 15.36 14.72
C GLY A 125 -18.88 14.73 14.20
N ARG A 126 -19.29 15.06 12.97
CA ARG A 126 -20.41 14.40 12.28
C ARG A 126 -20.07 12.97 11.84
N ILE A 127 -18.81 12.65 11.56
CA ILE A 127 -18.37 11.32 11.14
C ILE A 127 -18.78 10.23 12.15
N PRO A 128 -18.41 10.30 13.44
CA PRO A 128 -18.82 9.26 14.41
C PRO A 128 -20.34 9.21 14.65
N ALA A 129 -21.03 10.36 14.53
CA ALA A 129 -22.49 10.40 14.65
C ALA A 129 -23.18 9.69 13.46
N VAL A 130 -22.67 9.89 12.25
CA VAL A 130 -23.13 9.19 11.04
C VAL A 130 -22.76 7.72 11.11
N ALA A 131 -21.53 7.37 11.52
CA ALA A 131 -21.10 5.98 11.68
C ALA A 131 -22.05 5.18 12.59
N SER A 132 -22.47 5.79 13.71
CA SER A 132 -23.44 5.18 14.63
C SER A 132 -24.79 4.90 13.95
N ALA A 133 -25.25 5.80 13.08
CA ALA A 133 -26.51 5.64 12.33
C ALA A 133 -26.38 4.62 11.17
N LEU A 134 -25.19 4.45 10.60
CA LEU A 134 -24.93 3.53 9.49
C LEU A 134 -24.79 2.07 9.91
N SER A 135 -24.74 1.79 11.21
CA SER A 135 -24.84 0.44 11.75
C SER A 135 -26.13 -0.29 11.31
N SER A 136 -27.17 0.47 10.97
CA SER A 136 -28.52 -0.03 10.64
C SER A 136 -29.14 0.67 9.42
N LYS A 137 -28.35 1.39 8.60
CA LYS A 137 -28.85 2.10 7.41
C LYS A 137 -27.87 2.04 6.25
N GLN A 138 -28.40 2.01 5.04
CA GLN A 138 -27.63 2.01 3.80
C GLN A 138 -27.33 3.44 3.31
N LEU A 139 -26.10 3.67 2.85
CA LEU A 139 -25.73 4.85 2.07
C LEU A 139 -25.97 4.61 0.58
N SER A 140 -26.42 5.63 -0.13
CA SER A 140 -26.41 5.59 -1.60
C SER A 140 -24.97 5.72 -2.13
N TRP A 141 -24.63 5.00 -3.20
CA TRP A 141 -23.32 5.17 -3.86
C TRP A 141 -23.12 6.62 -4.36
N PRO A 142 -21.93 7.24 -4.14
CA PRO A 142 -21.69 8.63 -4.50
C PRO A 142 -21.38 8.83 -6.00
N SER A 143 -22.24 8.37 -6.90
CA SER A 143 -22.05 8.48 -8.36
C SER A 143 -21.95 9.92 -8.89
N HIS A 144 -22.38 10.91 -8.11
CA HIS A 144 -22.21 12.33 -8.44
C HIS A 144 -20.75 12.81 -8.34
N ILE A 145 -19.86 11.98 -7.78
CA ILE A 145 -18.43 12.23 -7.70
C ILE A 145 -17.78 11.42 -8.82
N VAL A 146 -17.09 12.10 -9.72
CA VAL A 146 -16.51 11.52 -10.94
C VAL A 146 -15.60 10.31 -10.64
N ASN A 147 -14.96 10.28 -9.47
CA ASN A 147 -14.07 9.19 -9.03
C ASN A 147 -14.83 7.86 -8.84
N PHE A 148 -16.15 7.91 -8.68
CA PHE A 148 -17.06 6.79 -8.39
C PHE A 148 -18.24 6.71 -9.38
N ASP A 149 -18.10 7.30 -10.57
CA ASP A 149 -19.14 7.25 -11.58
C ASP A 149 -19.19 5.86 -12.24
N ASP A 150 -20.17 5.03 -11.86
CA ASP A 150 -20.37 3.68 -12.38
C ASP A 150 -20.55 3.61 -13.92
N SER A 151 -20.80 4.74 -14.60
CA SER A 151 -20.96 4.77 -16.06
C SER A 151 -19.63 4.88 -16.82
N ASP A 152 -18.63 5.52 -16.20
CA ASP A 152 -17.33 5.80 -16.81
C ASP A 152 -16.16 5.09 -16.08
N SER A 153 -16.35 4.65 -14.83
CA SER A 153 -15.38 3.90 -14.01
C SER A 153 -16.05 2.76 -13.20
N CYS A 154 -15.29 2.04 -12.37
CA CYS A 154 -15.80 0.98 -11.48
C CYS A 154 -16.22 -0.33 -12.17
N GLN A 155 -15.70 -0.64 -13.36
CA GLN A 155 -16.02 -1.87 -14.11
C GLN A 155 -15.54 -3.12 -13.38
N LEU A 156 -14.39 -3.04 -12.70
CA LEU A 156 -13.86 -4.09 -11.83
C LEU A 156 -14.59 -4.20 -10.49
N ARG A 157 -15.62 -3.39 -10.24
CA ARG A 157 -16.39 -3.38 -8.99
C ARG A 157 -15.50 -3.28 -7.75
N THR A 158 -14.45 -2.47 -7.85
CA THR A 158 -13.43 -2.32 -6.82
C THR A 158 -13.11 -0.85 -6.64
N ALA A 159 -13.03 -0.41 -5.39
CA ALA A 159 -12.60 0.94 -5.03
C ALA A 159 -11.44 0.88 -4.05
N MET A 160 -10.57 1.87 -4.13
CA MET A 160 -9.37 1.97 -3.31
C MET A 160 -9.19 3.42 -2.83
N CYS A 161 -8.62 3.55 -1.64
CA CYS A 161 -8.15 4.79 -1.05
C CYS A 161 -6.64 4.67 -0.78
N CYS A 162 -5.87 5.68 -1.17
CA CYS A 162 -4.43 5.75 -0.90
C CYS A 162 -4.06 7.08 -0.23
N PHE A 163 -3.42 7.00 0.93
CA PHE A 163 -3.03 8.13 1.75
C PHE A 163 -1.50 8.26 1.80
N THR A 164 -0.99 9.47 1.58
CA THR A 164 0.47 9.74 1.57
C THR A 164 0.93 10.60 2.74
N LYS A 165 -0.02 11.13 3.52
CA LYS A 165 0.25 12.05 4.63
C LYS A 165 -0.54 11.66 5.86
N ALA A 166 -0.13 12.23 6.98
CA ALA A 166 -0.86 12.15 8.23
C ALA A 166 -0.97 13.54 8.87
N GLN A 167 -2.04 13.74 9.63
CA GLN A 167 -2.34 14.97 10.33
C GLN A 167 -2.10 14.79 11.83
N ASP A 168 -1.42 15.75 12.46
CA ASP A 168 -1.37 15.83 13.91
C ASP A 168 -2.75 16.24 14.46
N PRO A 169 -3.41 15.40 15.29
CA PRO A 169 -4.76 15.67 15.80
C PRO A 169 -4.82 16.91 16.73
N SER A 170 -3.69 17.31 17.33
CA SER A 170 -3.60 18.41 18.28
C SER A 170 -3.31 19.76 17.63
N THR A 171 -2.44 19.78 16.60
CA THR A 171 -2.01 21.01 15.93
C THR A 171 -2.65 21.20 14.55
N GLY A 172 -3.18 20.14 13.94
CA GLY A 172 -3.71 20.15 12.58
C GLY A 172 -2.65 20.19 11.49
N VAL A 173 -1.35 20.17 11.84
CA VAL A 173 -0.21 20.16 10.92
C VAL A 173 -0.18 18.84 10.15
N VAL A 174 0.08 18.91 8.85
CA VAL A 174 0.16 17.74 7.96
C VAL A 174 1.62 17.48 7.59
N SER A 175 2.06 16.22 7.72
CA SER A 175 3.40 15.75 7.33
C SER A 175 3.31 14.49 6.47
N ASN A 176 4.39 14.14 5.78
CA ASN A 176 4.44 12.87 5.04
C ASN A 176 4.24 11.70 6.00
N ILE A 177 3.64 10.61 5.51
CA ILE A 177 3.30 9.45 6.33
C ILE A 177 4.53 8.82 7.01
N ASN A 178 5.68 8.82 6.35
CA ASN A 178 6.96 8.31 6.90
C ASN A 178 7.57 9.23 7.97
N ASP A 179 7.25 10.52 7.94
CA ASP A 179 7.76 11.52 8.89
C ASP A 179 6.84 11.67 10.12
N ALA A 180 5.64 11.08 10.09
CA ALA A 180 4.56 11.29 11.05
C ALA A 180 4.52 10.27 12.22
N THR A 181 5.63 9.58 12.48
CA THR A 181 5.73 8.50 13.47
C THR A 181 5.30 8.87 14.90
N ALA A 182 5.23 10.16 15.24
CA ALA A 182 4.85 10.65 16.57
C ALA A 182 3.34 10.71 16.85
N PHE A 183 2.47 10.63 15.83
CA PHE A 183 1.01 10.81 15.98
C PHE A 183 0.16 9.71 15.34
N GLN A 184 0.81 8.72 14.72
CA GLN A 184 0.17 7.52 14.21
C GLN A 184 -0.19 6.61 15.39
N ASN A 185 -1.48 6.52 15.71
CA ASN A 185 -1.97 5.33 16.38
C ASN A 185 -1.86 4.17 15.38
N ALA A 186 -0.74 3.45 15.41
CA ALA A 186 -0.57 2.08 14.90
C ALA A 186 -0.58 1.77 13.39
N ILE A 187 -0.91 2.67 12.46
CA ILE A 187 -0.88 2.33 11.02
C ILE A 187 0.44 2.75 10.35
N GLN A 188 1.19 1.75 9.89
CA GLN A 188 2.37 1.91 9.04
C GLN A 188 1.96 1.93 7.56
N PRO A 189 2.65 2.70 6.70
CA PRO A 189 2.44 2.62 5.27
C PRO A 189 2.71 1.20 4.77
N ASN A 190 1.89 0.75 3.83
CA ASN A 190 1.85 -0.63 3.36
C ASN A 190 2.20 -0.78 1.88
N ALA A 191 2.32 0.32 1.13
CA ALA A 191 2.43 0.32 -0.31
C ALA A 191 3.37 1.41 -0.82
N ASP A 192 4.01 1.14 -1.95
CA ASP A 192 4.69 2.14 -2.75
C ASP A 192 3.80 2.56 -3.93
N VAL A 193 3.90 3.84 -4.28
CA VAL A 193 3.29 4.37 -5.50
C VAL A 193 4.25 4.09 -6.65
N CYS A 194 3.81 3.37 -7.67
CA CYS A 194 4.66 3.00 -8.80
C CYS A 194 4.54 4.06 -9.91
N THR A 195 3.31 4.23 -10.41
CA THR A 195 2.99 5.09 -11.55
C THR A 195 1.63 5.74 -11.38
N VAL A 196 1.53 7.02 -11.72
CA VAL A 196 0.26 7.74 -11.86
C VAL A 196 0.01 8.01 -13.34
N HIS A 197 -1.08 7.46 -13.86
CA HIS A 197 -1.59 7.77 -15.19
C HIS A 197 -2.59 8.91 -15.09
N LEU A 198 -2.17 10.14 -15.42
CA LEU A 198 -2.98 11.35 -15.25
C LEU A 198 -4.22 11.36 -16.16
N ASP A 199 -4.18 10.62 -17.26
CA ASP A 199 -5.29 10.40 -18.18
C ASP A 199 -6.42 9.55 -17.60
N ARG A 200 -6.14 8.73 -16.55
CA ARG A 200 -7.18 7.93 -15.87
C ARG A 200 -8.07 8.75 -14.96
N SER A 201 -7.59 9.90 -14.48
CA SER A 201 -8.31 10.75 -13.52
C SER A 201 -8.13 12.25 -13.81
N PRO A 202 -8.49 12.75 -15.01
CA PRO A 202 -8.16 14.11 -15.44
C PRO A 202 -8.87 15.19 -14.62
N GLN A 203 -10.03 14.86 -14.03
CA GLN A 203 -10.81 15.79 -13.21
C GLN A 203 -10.31 15.93 -11.77
N ALA A 204 -9.59 14.92 -11.26
CA ALA A 204 -8.94 14.97 -9.96
C ALA A 204 -7.53 15.58 -10.09
N GLY A 205 -6.79 15.19 -11.13
CA GLY A 205 -5.44 15.69 -11.39
C GLY A 205 -5.38 17.06 -12.06
N HIS A 206 -6.49 17.57 -12.61
CA HIS A 206 -6.57 18.79 -13.43
C HIS A 206 -5.63 18.79 -14.65
N VAL A 207 -5.28 17.61 -15.15
CA VAL A 207 -4.37 17.40 -16.28
C VAL A 207 -5.02 16.40 -17.22
N THR A 208 -5.03 16.69 -18.53
CA THR A 208 -5.72 15.86 -19.53
C THR A 208 -4.97 14.59 -19.90
N ASN A 209 -3.64 14.60 -19.83
CA ASN A 209 -2.80 13.44 -20.16
C ASN A 209 -1.42 13.58 -19.52
N GLY A 210 -0.78 12.46 -19.26
CA GLY A 210 0.59 12.36 -18.78
C GLY A 210 0.77 11.18 -17.85
N LYS A 211 2.03 10.82 -17.60
CA LYS A 211 2.39 9.79 -16.64
C LYS A 211 3.46 10.32 -15.69
N THR A 212 3.33 9.96 -14.42
CA THR A 212 4.34 10.24 -13.41
C THR A 212 4.85 8.92 -12.86
N TYR A 213 6.16 8.70 -12.92
CA TYR A 213 6.82 7.52 -12.35
C TYR A 213 7.45 7.91 -11.03
N TYR A 214 7.14 7.15 -9.97
CA TYR A 214 7.63 7.40 -8.62
C TYR A 214 8.75 6.43 -8.22
N SER A 215 8.76 5.22 -8.79
CA SER A 215 9.89 4.28 -8.61
C SER A 215 11.12 4.78 -9.36
N ASP A 216 12.18 5.09 -8.60
CA ASP A 216 13.46 5.61 -9.10
C ASP A 216 14.42 4.52 -9.62
N GLY A 217 13.92 3.31 -9.88
CA GLY A 217 14.74 2.16 -10.30
C GLY A 217 15.49 1.50 -9.15
N ARG A 218 14.99 1.66 -7.92
CA ARG A 218 15.41 0.90 -6.75
C ARG A 218 15.10 -0.60 -6.90
N SER A 219 15.85 -1.45 -6.20
CA SER A 219 15.53 -2.89 -6.14
C SER A 219 14.27 -3.12 -5.28
N VAL A 220 13.64 -4.29 -5.40
CA VAL A 220 12.48 -4.66 -4.56
C VAL A 220 12.79 -4.55 -3.07
N GLU A 221 14.07 -4.75 -2.68
CA GLU A 221 14.52 -4.65 -1.28
C GLU A 221 14.57 -3.20 -0.76
N ASP A 222 14.58 -2.21 -1.65
CA ASP A 222 14.70 -0.78 -1.32
C ASP A 222 13.35 -0.02 -1.39
N GLU A 223 12.23 -0.73 -1.58
CA GLU A 223 10.86 -0.22 -1.54
C GLU A 223 10.57 0.36 -0.14
N THR A 224 10.27 1.66 -0.06
CA THR A 224 10.20 2.42 1.20
C THR A 224 8.82 2.43 1.83
N LYS A 225 7.79 2.00 1.09
CA LYS A 225 6.37 2.09 1.46
C LYS A 225 5.99 3.52 1.83
N ASP A 226 5.74 4.34 0.82
CA ASP A 226 5.43 5.77 1.00
C ASP A 226 3.92 6.09 1.05
N ALA A 227 3.06 5.08 0.97
CA ALA A 227 1.60 5.23 1.01
C ALA A 227 0.92 4.15 1.87
N TYR A 228 -0.23 4.52 2.44
CA TYR A 228 -1.19 3.57 3.01
C TYR A 228 -2.37 3.41 2.06
N CYS A 229 -2.49 2.25 1.44
CA CYS A 229 -3.57 1.91 0.51
C CYS A 229 -4.48 0.83 1.09
N THR A 230 -5.79 1.06 1.03
CA THR A 230 -6.82 0.13 1.45
C THR A 230 -7.99 0.18 0.46
N GLY A 231 -8.60 -0.95 0.18
CA GLY A 231 -9.69 -1.04 -0.78
C GLY A 231 -10.68 -2.13 -0.43
N PHE A 232 -11.71 -2.21 -1.25
CA PHE A 232 -12.77 -3.21 -1.15
C PHE A 232 -13.33 -3.47 -2.54
N PHE A 233 -13.97 -4.62 -2.70
CA PHE A 233 -14.68 -4.99 -3.92
C PHE A 233 -16.10 -5.44 -3.58
N TRP A 234 -16.95 -5.48 -4.60
CA TRP A 234 -18.32 -5.95 -4.47
C TRP A 234 -18.73 -6.92 -5.57
N SER A 235 -19.72 -7.75 -5.24
CA SER A 235 -20.28 -8.76 -6.13
C SER A 235 -21.04 -8.13 -7.32
N GLN A 236 -21.25 -8.91 -8.37
CA GLN A 236 -22.21 -8.53 -9.42
C GLN A 236 -23.67 -8.68 -8.93
N ASP A 237 -23.90 -9.54 -7.94
CA ASP A 237 -25.20 -9.73 -7.34
C ASP A 237 -25.60 -8.49 -6.53
N GLN A 238 -26.77 -7.92 -6.87
CA GLN A 238 -27.32 -6.73 -6.20
C GLN A 238 -27.82 -7.05 -4.79
N ASP A 239 -28.13 -8.32 -4.52
CA ASP A 239 -28.60 -8.77 -3.21
C ASP A 239 -27.44 -9.14 -2.27
N ASP A 240 -26.20 -9.18 -2.76
CA ASP A 240 -25.02 -9.45 -1.95
C ASP A 240 -24.70 -8.29 -0.99
N ILE A 241 -24.25 -8.65 0.22
CA ILE A 241 -23.90 -7.69 1.27
C ILE A 241 -22.82 -6.69 0.82
N SER A 242 -21.82 -7.14 0.05
CA SER A 242 -20.74 -6.28 -0.45
C SER A 242 -21.30 -5.21 -1.39
N THR A 243 -22.29 -5.56 -2.22
CA THR A 243 -22.94 -4.63 -3.17
C THR A 243 -23.89 -3.69 -2.47
N GLN A 244 -24.72 -4.18 -1.55
CA GLN A 244 -25.66 -3.34 -0.81
C GLN A 244 -24.91 -2.31 0.04
N TYR A 245 -23.83 -2.71 0.70
CA TYR A 245 -23.10 -1.86 1.64
C TYR A 245 -21.79 -1.31 1.09
N ARG A 246 -21.61 -1.29 -0.24
CA ARG A 246 -20.40 -0.72 -0.90
C ARG A 246 -20.16 0.73 -0.50
N ALA A 247 -21.21 1.56 -0.44
CA ALA A 247 -21.11 2.95 -0.01
C ALA A 247 -20.77 3.11 1.48
N ASN A 248 -21.31 2.23 2.33
CA ASN A 248 -20.96 2.20 3.75
C ASN A 248 -19.50 1.78 3.96
N THR A 249 -19.02 0.81 3.15
CA THR A 249 -17.63 0.36 3.17
C THR A 249 -16.69 1.49 2.76
N LEU A 250 -17.02 2.24 1.69
CA LEU A 250 -16.29 3.44 1.29
C LEU A 250 -16.19 4.46 2.43
N PHE A 251 -17.33 4.79 3.05
CA PHE A 251 -17.36 5.69 4.21
C PHE A 251 -16.48 5.19 5.36
N HIS A 252 -16.55 3.89 5.66
CA HIS A 252 -15.77 3.27 6.71
C HIS A 252 -14.27 3.41 6.43
N ILE A 253 -13.80 2.96 5.27
CA ILE A 253 -12.36 2.96 4.96
C ILE A 253 -11.79 4.37 4.83
N SER A 254 -12.53 5.32 4.24
CA SER A 254 -11.97 6.64 3.93
C SER A 254 -12.11 7.62 5.09
N MET A 255 -13.32 7.75 5.64
CA MET A 255 -13.66 8.79 6.60
C MET A 255 -13.54 8.33 8.05
N MET A 256 -14.07 7.13 8.36
CA MET A 256 -14.10 6.65 9.74
C MET A 256 -12.73 6.09 10.16
N ASP A 257 -12.21 5.11 9.43
CA ASP A 257 -10.97 4.43 9.78
C ASP A 257 -9.75 5.30 9.46
N SER A 258 -9.50 5.61 8.19
CA SER A 258 -8.29 6.33 7.77
C SER A 258 -8.24 7.76 8.34
N PHE A 259 -9.25 8.59 8.07
CA PHE A 259 -9.23 10.00 8.50
C PHE A 259 -9.54 10.18 9.99
N TYR A 260 -10.66 9.66 10.50
CA TYR A 260 -11.09 9.96 11.86
C TYR A 260 -10.32 9.17 12.93
N ASN A 261 -10.09 7.87 12.76
CA ASN A 261 -9.39 7.05 13.77
C ASN A 261 -7.86 7.17 13.64
N ASN A 262 -7.34 7.17 12.41
CA ASN A 262 -5.89 7.05 12.15
C ASN A 262 -5.22 8.35 11.66
N ASN A 263 -5.97 9.44 11.47
CA ASN A 263 -5.47 10.74 11.02
C ASN A 263 -4.76 10.73 9.66
N LEU A 264 -5.06 9.76 8.81
CA LEU A 264 -4.50 9.65 7.47
C LEU A 264 -5.21 10.62 6.52
N VAL A 265 -4.42 11.36 5.74
CA VAL A 265 -4.88 12.44 4.88
C VAL A 265 -4.06 12.51 3.61
N GLY A 266 -4.58 13.21 2.60
CA GLY A 266 -3.84 13.57 1.40
C GLY A 266 -3.68 12.42 0.40
N GLY A 267 -4.00 12.70 -0.86
CA GLY A 267 -3.86 11.74 -1.96
C GLY A 267 -2.46 11.71 -2.57
N VAL A 268 -2.27 10.77 -3.49
CA VAL A 268 -1.10 10.74 -4.38
C VAL A 268 -1.21 11.89 -5.38
N PRO A 269 -0.17 12.71 -5.58
CA PRO A 269 -0.24 13.82 -6.53
C PRO A 269 -0.63 13.37 -7.94
N GLY A 270 -1.66 14.01 -8.53
CA GLY A 270 -2.15 13.70 -9.87
C GLY A 270 -3.17 12.56 -9.94
N ALA A 271 -3.44 11.87 -8.82
CA ALA A 271 -4.50 10.87 -8.71
C ALA A 271 -5.49 11.26 -7.60
N PRO A 272 -6.74 10.76 -7.62
CA PRO A 272 -7.65 10.93 -6.51
C PRO A 272 -7.12 10.22 -5.25
N MET A 273 -7.49 10.72 -4.07
CA MET A 273 -7.21 10.07 -2.79
C MET A 273 -8.03 8.79 -2.63
N CYS A 274 -9.29 8.80 -3.07
CA CYS A 274 -10.09 7.59 -3.23
C CYS A 274 -10.90 7.64 -4.53
N GLY A 275 -11.05 6.48 -5.14
CA GLY A 275 -11.79 6.30 -6.38
C GLY A 275 -11.97 4.82 -6.70
N CYS A 276 -12.69 4.55 -7.77
CA CYS A 276 -12.64 3.23 -8.39
C CYS A 276 -11.25 2.94 -8.92
N VAL A 277 -10.81 1.69 -8.82
CA VAL A 277 -9.39 1.31 -9.03
C VAL A 277 -8.86 1.73 -10.40
N GLU A 278 -9.73 1.81 -11.41
CA GLU A 278 -9.37 2.25 -12.75
C GLU A 278 -8.90 3.71 -12.81
N GLN A 279 -9.30 4.54 -11.84
CA GLN A 279 -8.84 5.93 -11.70
C GLN A 279 -7.70 6.10 -10.69
N MET A 280 -7.36 5.04 -9.97
CA MET A 280 -6.36 5.07 -8.91
C MET A 280 -4.93 4.87 -9.46
N PRO A 281 -3.89 5.29 -8.71
CA PRO A 281 -2.51 5.05 -9.11
C PRO A 281 -2.16 3.56 -9.06
N VAL A 282 -1.13 3.19 -9.83
CA VAL A 282 -0.53 1.87 -9.74
C VAL A 282 0.31 1.80 -8.47
N VAL A 283 0.07 0.81 -7.62
CA VAL A 283 0.71 0.65 -6.31
C VAL A 283 1.22 -0.76 -6.08
N SER A 284 2.22 -0.95 -5.21
CA SER A 284 2.73 -2.30 -4.93
C SER A 284 1.76 -3.14 -4.09
N HIS A 285 0.96 -2.53 -3.21
CA HIS A 285 0.06 -3.26 -2.31
C HIS A 285 -1.20 -2.46 -1.93
N ALA A 286 -2.26 -3.15 -1.53
CA ALA A 286 -3.43 -2.56 -0.89
C ALA A 286 -4.08 -3.56 0.07
N ASN A 287 -4.48 -3.11 1.26
CA ASN A 287 -5.25 -3.93 2.20
C ASN A 287 -6.69 -4.09 1.71
N CYS A 288 -7.36 -5.15 2.16
CA CYS A 288 -8.75 -5.45 1.79
C CYS A 288 -9.67 -5.36 3.01
N VAL A 289 -10.80 -4.66 2.86
CA VAL A 289 -11.88 -4.57 3.86
C VAL A 289 -13.19 -5.02 3.24
N LYS A 290 -14.00 -5.77 4.00
CA LYS A 290 -15.34 -6.21 3.59
C LYS A 290 -16.39 -5.90 4.67
N PRO A 291 -17.65 -5.62 4.27
CA PRO A 291 -18.75 -5.56 5.22
C PRO A 291 -19.07 -6.95 5.77
N SER A 292 -19.38 -7.02 7.06
CA SER A 292 -19.85 -8.21 7.76
C SER A 292 -21.10 -7.85 8.55
N GLN A 293 -22.17 -8.65 8.41
CA GLN A 293 -23.37 -8.47 9.22
C GLN A 293 -23.24 -9.28 10.51
N ALA A 294 -23.15 -8.59 11.63
CA ALA A 294 -23.39 -9.20 12.94
C ALA A 294 -24.89 -9.11 13.24
N ARG A 295 -25.49 -10.22 13.68
CA ARG A 295 -26.88 -10.22 14.16
C ARG A 295 -26.86 -10.34 15.67
N ARG A 296 -27.77 -9.65 16.35
CA ARG A 296 -27.89 -9.61 17.80
C ARG A 296 -29.31 -9.96 18.19
N LEU A 297 -29.45 -11.03 18.97
CA LEU A 297 -30.72 -11.44 19.53
C LEU A 297 -30.94 -10.70 20.85
N SER A 298 -32.08 -10.04 21.00
CA SER A 298 -32.49 -9.34 22.22
C SER A 298 -33.93 -9.70 22.62
N VAL A 299 -34.28 -9.51 23.89
CA VAL A 299 -35.66 -9.70 24.38
C VAL A 299 -36.25 -8.34 24.76
N SER A 300 -37.37 -8.00 24.14
CA SER A 300 -38.19 -6.88 24.59
C SER A 300 -39.17 -7.33 25.65
N SER A 301 -39.07 -6.73 26.83
CA SER A 301 -40.09 -6.78 27.87
C SER A 301 -40.69 -5.38 28.03
N ASN A 302 -41.59 -4.98 27.12
CA ASN A 302 -42.31 -3.73 27.30
C ASN A 302 -43.33 -3.88 28.43
N SER A 303 -43.36 -2.91 29.35
CA SER A 303 -44.19 -2.90 30.56
C SER A 303 -45.69 -2.64 30.31
N GLY A 304 -46.24 -3.19 29.23
CA GLY A 304 -47.63 -2.99 28.82
C GLY A 304 -48.18 -4.00 27.81
N ASP A 305 -47.34 -4.91 27.28
CA ASP A 305 -47.74 -6.06 26.44
C ASP A 305 -47.37 -7.33 27.22
N ASP A 306 -48.33 -8.18 27.56
CA ASP A 306 -48.18 -9.31 28.50
C ASP A 306 -47.32 -10.50 27.99
N LYS A 307 -46.58 -10.33 26.88
CA LYS A 307 -45.71 -11.39 26.34
C LYS A 307 -44.33 -10.86 25.92
N PRO A 308 -43.22 -11.44 26.41
CA PRO A 308 -41.88 -11.10 25.94
C PRO A 308 -41.71 -11.47 24.46
N ARG A 309 -41.09 -10.58 23.69
CA ARG A 309 -40.82 -10.80 22.26
C ARG A 309 -39.32 -10.93 22.00
N LEU A 310 -38.95 -11.88 21.14
CA LEU A 310 -37.62 -11.95 20.56
C LEU A 310 -37.49 -10.85 19.51
N LEU A 311 -36.43 -10.06 19.63
CA LEU A 311 -36.00 -9.07 18.65
C LEU A 311 -34.68 -9.54 18.05
N LEU A 312 -34.55 -9.44 16.74
CA LEU A 312 -33.29 -9.69 16.05
C LEU A 312 -32.83 -8.37 15.42
N ASP A 313 -31.79 -7.79 16.00
CA ASP A 313 -31.16 -6.57 15.50
C ASP A 313 -29.99 -6.97 14.59
N ALA A 314 -29.86 -6.35 13.42
CA ALA A 314 -28.68 -6.50 12.59
C ALA A 314 -27.78 -5.26 12.75
N SER A 315 -26.50 -5.49 13.03
CA SER A 315 -25.45 -4.48 13.01
C SER A 315 -24.46 -4.77 11.89
N LEU A 316 -24.09 -3.72 11.18
CA LEU A 316 -23.06 -3.79 10.15
C LEU A 316 -21.68 -3.48 10.74
N ASP A 317 -20.77 -4.44 10.62
CA ASP A 317 -19.35 -4.29 10.94
C ASP A 317 -18.52 -4.31 9.65
N PHE A 318 -17.28 -3.84 9.74
CA PHE A 318 -16.31 -3.85 8.65
C PHE A 318 -15.05 -4.53 9.13
N VAL A 319 -14.66 -5.59 8.43
CA VAL A 319 -13.57 -6.48 8.84
C VAL A 319 -12.58 -6.63 7.68
N PRO A 320 -11.31 -6.95 7.96
CA PRO A 320 -10.39 -7.38 6.91
C PRO A 320 -10.95 -8.56 6.11
N CYS A 321 -10.61 -8.64 4.83
CA CYS A 321 -11.10 -9.73 3.98
C CYS A 321 -10.67 -11.11 4.51
N GLU A 322 -9.41 -11.23 4.95
CA GLU A 322 -8.85 -12.24 5.87
C GLU A 322 -7.63 -11.64 6.62
N GLU A 323 -7.04 -12.35 7.60
CA GLU A 323 -5.80 -11.90 8.26
C GLU A 323 -4.66 -11.84 7.23
N GLU A 324 -4.13 -10.63 6.99
CA GLU A 324 -2.98 -10.35 6.10
C GLU A 324 -3.23 -10.48 4.59
N GLU A 325 -4.47 -10.63 4.12
CA GLU A 325 -4.74 -10.72 2.67
C GLU A 325 -4.70 -9.36 1.94
N SER A 326 -3.96 -9.34 0.83
CA SER A 326 -3.97 -8.28 -0.18
C SER A 326 -5.32 -8.21 -0.90
N LEU A 327 -5.73 -7.00 -1.28
CA LEU A 327 -6.91 -6.76 -2.13
C LEU A 327 -6.93 -7.63 -3.39
N VAL A 328 -5.77 -7.86 -4.01
CA VAL A 328 -5.65 -8.67 -5.24
C VAL A 328 -5.96 -10.13 -4.97
N VAL A 329 -5.47 -10.67 -3.85
CA VAL A 329 -5.67 -12.09 -3.46
C VAL A 329 -7.15 -12.33 -3.17
N ALA A 330 -7.74 -11.48 -2.33
CA ALA A 330 -9.16 -11.59 -1.97
C ALA A 330 -10.07 -11.41 -3.20
N PHE A 331 -9.73 -10.48 -4.10
CA PHE A 331 -10.49 -10.27 -5.34
C PHE A 331 -10.39 -11.47 -6.29
N ALA A 332 -9.20 -12.04 -6.46
CA ALA A 332 -8.96 -13.20 -7.30
C ALA A 332 -9.67 -14.46 -6.79
N ALA A 333 -9.84 -14.60 -5.47
CA ALA A 333 -10.61 -15.69 -4.88
C ALA A 333 -12.12 -15.57 -5.16
N ALA A 334 -12.63 -14.35 -5.34
CA ALA A 334 -14.05 -14.07 -5.52
C ALA A 334 -14.48 -13.85 -6.99
N ASN A 335 -13.55 -13.56 -7.90
CA ASN A 335 -13.84 -13.20 -9.29
C ASN A 335 -13.07 -14.11 -10.27
N ASN A 336 -13.34 -13.94 -11.57
CA ASN A 336 -12.66 -14.72 -12.61
C ASN A 336 -11.21 -14.26 -12.85
N ALA A 337 -10.44 -15.10 -13.55
CA ALA A 337 -9.02 -14.85 -13.80
C ALA A 337 -8.75 -13.59 -14.63
N GLU A 338 -9.63 -13.23 -15.57
CA GLU A 338 -9.45 -12.04 -16.42
C GLU A 338 -9.59 -10.74 -15.61
N GLU A 339 -10.63 -10.67 -14.76
CA GLU A 339 -10.81 -9.53 -13.86
C GLU A 339 -9.68 -9.45 -12.83
N ALA A 340 -9.22 -10.60 -12.32
CA ALA A 340 -8.10 -10.65 -11.37
C ALA A 340 -6.79 -10.13 -12.01
N GLU A 341 -6.50 -10.50 -13.26
CA GLU A 341 -5.34 -10.00 -14.01
C GLU A 341 -5.45 -8.49 -14.28
N ALA A 342 -6.65 -7.98 -14.55
CA ALA A 342 -6.88 -6.56 -14.73
C ALA A 342 -6.57 -5.77 -13.43
N LEU A 343 -6.99 -6.28 -12.27
CA LEU A 343 -6.68 -5.65 -10.98
C LEU A 343 -5.18 -5.76 -10.64
N SER A 344 -4.52 -6.88 -10.95
CA SER A 344 -3.09 -7.05 -10.67
C SER A 344 -2.18 -6.12 -11.48
N LYS A 345 -2.68 -5.50 -12.57
CA LYS A 345 -1.99 -4.43 -13.29
C LYS A 345 -2.05 -3.07 -12.59
N ILE A 346 -2.95 -2.93 -11.60
CA ILE A 346 -3.11 -1.71 -10.79
C ILE A 346 -2.45 -1.90 -9.42
N VAL A 347 -2.61 -3.08 -8.82
CA VAL A 347 -1.93 -3.45 -7.56
C VAL A 347 -0.94 -4.58 -7.85
N THR A 348 0.33 -4.24 -8.07
CA THR A 348 1.27 -5.06 -8.86
C THR A 348 2.22 -5.93 -8.06
N GLY A 349 2.27 -5.79 -6.74
CA GLY A 349 3.23 -6.50 -5.88
C GLY A 349 4.65 -5.92 -5.92
N SER A 350 5.15 -5.56 -7.11
CA SER A 350 6.43 -4.86 -7.29
C SER A 350 6.26 -3.61 -8.16
N CYS A 351 6.79 -2.48 -7.70
CA CYS A 351 6.84 -1.26 -8.51
C CYS A 351 7.94 -1.29 -9.56
N VAL A 352 9.00 -2.08 -9.37
CA VAL A 352 10.12 -2.15 -10.30
C VAL A 352 9.66 -2.75 -11.62
N ASP A 353 9.04 -3.92 -11.54
CA ASP A 353 8.56 -4.69 -12.69
C ASP A 353 7.44 -3.95 -13.41
N ALA A 354 6.47 -3.40 -12.67
CA ALA A 354 5.35 -2.66 -13.22
C ALA A 354 5.79 -1.42 -14.01
N VAL A 355 6.78 -0.68 -13.49
CA VAL A 355 7.31 0.50 -14.19
C VAL A 355 8.12 0.09 -15.41
N ASP A 356 8.92 -0.96 -15.34
CA ASP A 356 9.70 -1.42 -16.49
C ASP A 356 8.81 -1.96 -17.62
N GLU A 357 7.71 -2.63 -17.29
CA GLU A 357 6.68 -3.06 -18.24
C GLU A 357 6.03 -1.84 -18.93
N ASP A 358 5.56 -0.86 -18.16
CA ASP A 358 4.89 0.34 -18.71
C ASP A 358 5.85 1.20 -19.56
N LEU A 359 7.12 1.36 -19.12
CA LEU A 359 8.15 2.04 -19.90
C LEU A 359 8.45 1.30 -21.21
N THR A 360 8.60 -0.02 -21.16
CA THR A 360 8.90 -0.86 -22.33
C THR A 360 7.80 -0.76 -23.37
N ALA A 361 6.53 -0.77 -22.95
CA ALA A 361 5.38 -0.58 -23.84
C ALA A 361 5.41 0.76 -24.59
N GLN A 362 6.06 1.78 -24.00
CA GLN A 362 6.26 3.10 -24.60
C GLN A 362 7.59 3.24 -25.35
N SER A 363 8.32 2.15 -25.57
CA SER A 363 9.66 2.14 -26.16
C SER A 363 10.72 2.88 -25.32
N TYR A 364 10.48 3.04 -24.02
CA TYR A 364 11.47 3.48 -23.06
C TYR A 364 12.04 2.28 -22.31
N LYS A 365 13.33 2.34 -21.97
CA LYS A 365 13.96 1.40 -21.04
C LYS A 365 14.72 2.20 -20.01
N ARG A 366 14.74 1.72 -18.76
CA ARG A 366 15.70 2.22 -17.78
C ARG A 366 17.11 1.91 -18.29
N GLY A 367 17.99 2.90 -18.24
CA GLY A 367 19.34 2.76 -18.78
C GLY A 367 20.15 4.04 -18.60
N SER A 368 21.46 3.92 -18.77
CA SER A 368 22.32 5.08 -18.97
C SER A 368 22.01 5.75 -20.31
N ALA A 369 22.03 7.07 -20.36
CA ALA A 369 21.92 7.77 -21.63
C ALA A 369 22.99 7.31 -22.63
N TRP A 370 22.57 7.09 -23.89
CA TRP A 370 23.38 6.55 -25.00
C TRP A 370 24.70 7.29 -25.26
N TRP A 371 24.83 8.54 -24.82
CA TRP A 371 26.08 9.31 -24.93
C TRP A 371 27.15 8.91 -23.89
N HIS A 372 26.80 8.13 -22.86
CA HIS A 372 27.76 7.65 -21.88
C HIS A 372 28.47 6.36 -22.33
N ALA A 373 27.74 5.45 -22.97
CA ALA A 373 28.27 4.24 -23.59
C ALA A 373 27.29 3.80 -24.69
N ASP A 374 27.77 3.65 -25.92
CA ASP A 374 26.96 3.13 -27.01
C ASP A 374 26.77 1.62 -26.86
N GLU A 375 25.54 1.14 -27.08
CA GLU A 375 25.21 -0.28 -26.94
C GLU A 375 25.89 -1.16 -27.99
N GLU A 376 26.43 -0.58 -29.06
CA GLU A 376 27.16 -1.32 -30.09
C GLU A 376 28.55 -1.76 -29.59
N SER A 377 29.23 -0.91 -28.82
CA SER A 377 30.60 -1.14 -28.34
C SER A 377 30.67 -1.64 -26.89
N TRP A 378 29.63 -1.41 -26.09
CA TRP A 378 29.67 -1.65 -24.64
C TRP A 378 28.52 -2.54 -24.15
N ILE A 379 28.85 -3.49 -23.26
CA ILE A 379 27.89 -4.33 -22.53
C ILE A 379 27.77 -3.78 -21.10
N PRO A 380 26.58 -3.34 -20.64
CA PRO A 380 26.41 -2.88 -19.27
C PRO A 380 26.52 -4.04 -18.27
N ILE A 381 27.21 -3.80 -17.15
CA ILE A 381 27.37 -4.79 -16.07
C ILE A 381 26.42 -4.49 -14.92
N ILE A 382 26.44 -3.24 -14.44
CA ILE A 382 25.66 -2.75 -13.30
C ILE A 382 25.70 -1.22 -13.32
N GLY A 383 24.63 -0.59 -12.85
CA GLY A 383 24.58 0.86 -12.73
C GLY A 383 23.70 1.36 -11.59
N SER A 384 23.79 2.65 -11.30
CA SER A 384 23.03 3.30 -10.23
C SER A 384 22.46 4.65 -10.66
N LYS A 385 21.24 4.94 -10.18
CA LYS A 385 20.50 6.19 -10.43
C LYS A 385 20.34 6.48 -11.92
N PHE A 386 20.73 7.66 -12.39
CA PHE A 386 20.64 8.07 -13.81
C PHE A 386 21.48 7.22 -14.77
N LEU A 387 22.35 6.35 -14.26
CA LEU A 387 23.10 5.39 -15.06
C LEU A 387 22.69 3.94 -14.72
N TYR A 388 21.49 3.73 -14.16
CA TYR A 388 21.04 2.42 -13.73
C TYR A 388 21.02 1.41 -14.89
N HIS A 389 21.55 0.23 -14.58
CA HIS A 389 21.44 -0.99 -15.35
C HIS A 389 21.29 -2.14 -14.35
N PRO A 390 20.45 -3.15 -14.66
CA PRO A 390 20.32 -4.32 -13.80
C PRO A 390 21.68 -5.01 -13.66
N GLU A 391 21.91 -5.62 -12.51
CA GLU A 391 23.14 -6.35 -12.24
C GLU A 391 23.20 -7.62 -13.08
N MET A 392 24.28 -7.75 -13.85
CA MET A 392 24.61 -8.96 -14.58
C MET A 392 25.22 -10.01 -13.63
N SER A 393 24.95 -11.30 -13.87
CA SER A 393 25.51 -12.37 -13.04
C SER A 393 27.05 -12.41 -13.11
N ALA A 394 27.71 -12.90 -12.06
CA ALA A 394 29.16 -12.99 -12.02
C ALA A 394 29.71 -13.89 -13.15
N GLU A 395 28.97 -14.94 -13.49
CA GLU A 395 29.26 -15.87 -14.58
C GLU A 395 29.20 -15.16 -15.94
N ASP A 396 28.14 -14.39 -16.18
CA ASP A 396 27.97 -13.63 -17.42
C ASP A 396 29.03 -12.52 -17.55
N VAL A 397 29.45 -11.91 -16.43
CA VAL A 397 30.52 -10.90 -16.41
C VAL A 397 31.83 -11.53 -16.86
N LYS A 398 32.18 -12.70 -16.31
CA LYS A 398 33.37 -13.44 -16.71
C LYS A 398 33.30 -13.85 -18.19
N ALA A 399 32.16 -14.37 -18.64
CA ALA A 399 31.98 -14.79 -20.03
C ALA A 399 32.12 -13.61 -21.02
N ALA A 400 31.44 -12.50 -20.77
CA ALA A 400 31.51 -11.29 -21.60
C ALA A 400 32.91 -10.68 -21.61
N PHE A 401 33.60 -10.68 -20.47
CA PHE A 401 34.98 -10.20 -20.40
C PHE A 401 35.95 -11.14 -21.15
N GLU A 402 35.67 -12.45 -21.18
CA GLU A 402 36.48 -13.39 -21.94
C GLU A 402 36.31 -13.26 -23.46
N THR A 403 35.14 -12.84 -23.93
CA THR A 403 34.92 -12.52 -25.34
C THR A 403 35.48 -11.17 -25.76
N SER A 404 35.66 -10.24 -24.80
CA SER A 404 36.20 -8.90 -25.05
C SER A 404 37.58 -8.95 -25.71
N SER A 405 37.70 -8.30 -26.87
CA SER A 405 38.95 -8.24 -27.63
C SER A 405 40.04 -7.40 -26.94
N THR A 406 39.65 -6.42 -26.13
CA THR A 406 40.57 -5.48 -25.49
C THR A 406 40.80 -5.77 -24.01
N LYS A 407 39.95 -6.61 -23.39
CA LYS A 407 39.97 -6.90 -21.95
C LYS A 407 39.83 -5.63 -21.11
N THR A 408 38.89 -4.77 -21.51
CA THR A 408 38.66 -3.45 -20.89
C THR A 408 37.30 -3.36 -20.22
N ILE A 409 37.30 -2.89 -18.97
CA ILE A 409 36.12 -2.44 -18.24
C ILE A 409 36.14 -0.92 -18.20
N ARG A 410 35.06 -0.29 -18.65
CA ARG A 410 34.85 1.14 -18.54
C ARG A 410 33.93 1.45 -17.38
N ARG A 411 34.22 2.54 -16.68
CA ARG A 411 33.42 3.07 -15.58
C ARG A 411 33.08 4.52 -15.86
N ILE A 412 31.79 4.81 -15.86
CA ILE A 412 31.28 6.19 -15.85
C ILE A 412 30.84 6.54 -14.44
N CYS A 413 31.22 7.71 -13.93
CA CYS A 413 30.75 8.21 -12.64
C CYS A 413 30.55 9.73 -12.65
N THR A 414 29.31 10.19 -12.86
CA THR A 414 29.01 11.63 -12.98
C THR A 414 29.06 12.37 -11.64
N SER A 415 28.91 11.65 -10.52
CA SER A 415 29.07 12.21 -9.17
C SER A 415 30.52 12.29 -8.70
N CYS A 416 31.47 11.72 -9.44
CA CYS A 416 32.87 11.63 -9.04
C CYS A 416 33.68 12.88 -9.43
N SER A 417 34.87 12.98 -8.85
CA SER A 417 35.89 13.98 -9.21
C SER A 417 36.21 13.92 -10.72
N PRO A 418 36.62 15.03 -11.36
CA PRO A 418 36.83 15.07 -12.81
C PRO A 418 37.69 13.94 -13.39
N SER A 419 38.77 13.55 -12.72
CA SER A 419 39.65 12.43 -13.15
C SER A 419 38.98 11.06 -13.10
N HIS A 420 37.86 10.92 -12.39
CA HIS A 420 37.18 9.67 -12.12
C HIS A 420 35.83 9.54 -12.84
N ARG A 421 35.52 10.46 -13.76
CA ARG A 421 34.22 10.50 -14.47
C ARG A 421 34.11 9.51 -15.60
N ASP A 422 35.21 9.23 -16.31
CA ASP A 422 35.32 8.22 -17.36
C ASP A 422 36.66 7.50 -17.20
N VAL A 423 36.62 6.30 -16.64
CA VAL A 423 37.79 5.52 -16.22
C VAL A 423 37.78 4.17 -16.92
N TYR A 424 38.95 3.71 -17.36
CA TYR A 424 39.15 2.46 -18.07
C TYR A 424 40.12 1.60 -17.27
N TYR A 425 39.66 0.43 -16.86
CA TYR A 425 40.47 -0.64 -16.29
C TYR A 425 40.75 -1.65 -17.39
N LYS A 426 42.01 -1.90 -17.70
CA LYS A 426 42.41 -2.83 -18.76
C LYS A 426 43.33 -3.91 -18.20
N ARG A 427 42.96 -5.18 -18.35
CA ARG A 427 43.81 -6.31 -17.93
C ARG A 427 45.00 -6.48 -18.88
N LEU A 428 46.15 -6.80 -18.30
CA LEU A 428 47.38 -7.20 -18.99
C LEU A 428 47.61 -8.71 -18.91
N THR A 429 47.09 -9.34 -17.85
CA THR A 429 47.17 -10.79 -17.60
C THR A 429 45.78 -11.45 -17.71
N ALA A 430 45.74 -12.77 -17.92
CA ALA A 430 44.48 -13.52 -17.94
C ALA A 430 43.74 -13.37 -16.60
N VAL A 431 42.41 -13.47 -16.59
CA VAL A 431 41.62 -13.38 -15.35
C VAL A 431 41.77 -14.69 -14.58
N PRO A 432 42.40 -14.70 -13.40
CA PRO A 432 42.54 -15.91 -12.60
C PRO A 432 41.21 -16.27 -11.93
N ASP A 433 41.04 -17.53 -11.55
CA ASP A 433 39.82 -18.00 -10.88
C ASP A 433 39.61 -17.39 -9.49
N SER A 434 40.67 -16.86 -8.87
CA SER A 434 40.63 -16.11 -7.61
C SER A 434 40.02 -14.72 -7.74
N LEU A 435 39.95 -14.14 -8.96
CA LEU A 435 39.50 -12.78 -9.20
C LEU A 435 38.05 -12.75 -9.69
N ASP A 436 37.13 -12.54 -8.76
CA ASP A 436 35.74 -12.20 -9.08
C ASP A 436 35.66 -10.75 -9.56
N LEU A 437 35.52 -10.56 -10.88
CA LEU A 437 35.44 -9.24 -11.50
C LEU A 437 34.27 -8.42 -10.96
N LEU A 438 33.09 -9.02 -10.79
CA LEU A 438 31.90 -8.28 -10.35
C LEU A 438 32.05 -7.79 -8.91
N ASN A 439 32.50 -8.67 -8.01
CA ASN A 439 32.77 -8.30 -6.62
C ASN A 439 33.93 -7.30 -6.52
N MET A 440 34.94 -7.38 -7.41
CA MET A 440 36.03 -6.41 -7.48
C MET A 440 35.56 -5.01 -7.86
N LEU A 441 34.61 -4.91 -8.80
CA LEU A 441 34.00 -3.64 -9.15
C LEU A 441 33.10 -3.08 -8.05
N LYS A 442 32.37 -3.93 -7.34
CA LYS A 442 31.35 -3.51 -6.38
C LYS A 442 31.88 -3.30 -4.97
N ASP A 443 32.63 -4.24 -4.42
CA ASP A 443 32.82 -4.34 -2.96
C ASP A 443 34.22 -4.73 -2.49
N SER A 444 35.13 -5.20 -3.36
CA SER A 444 36.43 -5.73 -2.92
C SER A 444 37.53 -5.53 -3.96
N PHE A 445 38.08 -4.32 -4.05
CA PHE A 445 39.21 -4.01 -4.93
C PHE A 445 40.55 -4.36 -4.27
N SER A 446 40.85 -5.66 -4.19
CA SER A 446 42.06 -6.19 -3.55
C SER A 446 43.28 -6.19 -4.49
N SER A 447 44.48 -6.36 -3.91
CA SER A 447 45.74 -6.51 -4.64
C SER A 447 46.08 -7.97 -4.98
N VAL A 448 45.21 -8.93 -4.63
CA VAL A 448 45.44 -10.36 -4.90
C VAL A 448 45.19 -10.62 -6.37
N ASP A 449 46.25 -10.98 -7.10
CA ASP A 449 46.27 -11.17 -8.56
C ASP A 449 45.73 -9.97 -9.37
N ASN A 450 45.84 -8.78 -8.78
CA ASN A 450 45.27 -7.54 -9.30
C ASN A 450 46.15 -6.35 -8.87
N ILE A 451 47.35 -6.26 -9.42
CA ILE A 451 48.32 -5.18 -9.15
C ILE A 451 48.47 -4.23 -10.35
N LEU A 452 48.29 -2.92 -10.12
CA LEU A 452 48.51 -1.87 -11.13
C LEU A 452 49.92 -1.95 -11.73
N GLY A 453 50.01 -1.93 -13.06
CA GLY A 453 51.25 -2.00 -13.83
C GLY A 453 51.77 -3.41 -14.08
N THR A 454 51.30 -4.41 -13.31
CA THR A 454 51.65 -5.82 -13.48
C THR A 454 50.50 -6.58 -14.14
N ASP A 455 49.33 -6.48 -13.53
CA ASP A 455 48.13 -7.24 -13.87
C ASP A 455 47.15 -6.40 -14.69
N PHE A 456 47.10 -5.10 -14.46
CA PHE A 456 46.21 -4.20 -15.16
C PHE A 456 46.81 -2.80 -15.29
N THR A 457 46.21 -1.99 -16.17
CA THR A 457 46.43 -0.54 -16.24
C THR A 457 45.12 0.19 -16.02
N ILE A 458 45.18 1.37 -15.42
CA ILE A 458 44.04 2.30 -15.38
C ILE A 458 44.39 3.56 -16.18
N SER A 459 43.42 4.06 -16.93
CA SER A 459 43.46 5.40 -17.50
C SER A 459 42.10 6.09 -17.34
N SER A 460 42.09 7.41 -17.46
CA SER A 460 40.86 8.20 -17.48
C SER A 460 40.82 9.11 -18.69
N LYS A 461 39.63 9.36 -19.24
CA LYS A 461 39.44 10.36 -20.28
C LYS A 461 38.85 11.65 -19.71
N ASP A 462 39.40 12.78 -20.12
CA ASP A 462 38.77 14.07 -19.88
C ASP A 462 37.63 14.34 -20.87
N LYS A 463 36.94 15.47 -20.69
CA LYS A 463 35.82 15.91 -21.55
C LYS A 463 36.21 16.11 -23.03
N ASN A 464 37.49 16.26 -23.33
CA ASN A 464 38.01 16.44 -24.69
C ASN A 464 38.49 15.12 -25.30
N GLY A 465 38.38 14.00 -24.56
CA GLY A 465 38.86 12.68 -24.97
C GLY A 465 40.35 12.45 -24.73
N SER A 466 41.05 13.37 -24.06
CA SER A 466 42.46 13.16 -23.70
C SER A 466 42.57 12.07 -22.64
N SER A 467 43.40 11.06 -22.91
CA SER A 467 43.59 9.92 -22.02
C SER A 467 44.79 10.14 -21.10
N THR A 468 44.55 10.06 -19.80
CA THR A 468 45.57 10.17 -18.75
C THR A 468 45.76 8.82 -18.06
N PRO A 469 46.93 8.17 -18.16
CA PRO A 469 47.22 6.94 -17.43
C PRO A 469 47.37 7.22 -15.93
N TRP A 470 47.00 6.27 -15.10
CA TRP A 470 47.13 6.36 -13.65
C TRP A 470 48.38 5.65 -13.18
N THR A 471 49.08 6.28 -12.24
CA THR A 471 50.36 5.79 -11.69
C THR A 471 50.27 5.38 -10.23
N HIS A 472 49.13 5.62 -9.57
CA HIS A 472 48.95 5.31 -8.15
C HIS A 472 47.68 4.48 -7.90
N CYS A 473 47.79 3.45 -7.08
CA CYS A 473 46.67 2.65 -6.61
C CYS A 473 46.85 2.22 -5.15
N GLU A 474 45.77 2.32 -4.39
CA GLU A 474 45.60 1.63 -3.11
C GLU A 474 44.45 0.61 -3.25
N TYR A 475 44.42 -0.37 -2.35
CA TYR A 475 43.51 -1.52 -2.41
C TYR A 475 42.70 -1.67 -1.13
N SER A 476 41.54 -2.34 -1.22
CA SER A 476 40.65 -2.61 -0.09
C SER A 476 39.81 -3.86 -0.31
N ASP A 477 39.75 -4.72 0.69
CA ASP A 477 38.88 -5.90 0.66
C ASP A 477 37.41 -5.59 0.97
N ALA A 478 37.12 -4.36 1.40
CA ALA A 478 35.79 -3.93 1.85
C ALA A 478 35.16 -2.84 0.97
N ARG A 479 35.87 -2.36 -0.08
CA ARG A 479 35.43 -1.30 -0.99
C ARG A 479 35.78 -1.67 -2.43
N GLY A 480 34.87 -1.41 -3.36
CA GLY A 480 35.04 -1.71 -4.77
C GLY A 480 35.90 -0.71 -5.55
N PHE A 481 36.05 -0.97 -6.84
CA PHE A 481 36.86 -0.18 -7.75
C PHE A 481 36.41 1.30 -7.84
N PRO A 482 37.34 2.28 -7.86
CA PRO A 482 38.80 2.15 -7.85
C PRO A 482 39.42 2.36 -6.46
N TYR A 483 38.69 2.11 -5.36
CA TYR A 483 39.09 2.45 -3.98
C TYR A 483 39.71 3.86 -3.83
N GLN A 484 41.04 3.96 -3.77
CA GLN A 484 41.78 5.23 -3.70
C GLN A 484 42.89 5.36 -4.75
N CYS A 485 42.69 4.78 -5.93
CA CYS A 485 43.60 4.98 -7.06
C CYS A 485 43.45 6.37 -7.70
N GLY A 486 44.46 6.83 -8.42
CA GLY A 486 44.41 8.12 -9.12
C GLY A 486 45.55 8.35 -10.12
N PRO A 487 45.44 9.42 -10.94
CA PRO A 487 46.42 9.73 -11.99
C PRO A 487 47.87 9.82 -11.48
N ASP A 488 48.07 10.57 -10.41
CA ASP A 488 49.37 10.97 -9.85
C ASP A 488 49.48 10.78 -8.33
N GLY A 489 48.42 10.28 -7.67
CA GLY A 489 48.40 10.03 -6.23
C GLY A 489 47.06 9.52 -5.72
N THR A 490 46.95 9.38 -4.40
CA THR A 490 45.74 8.92 -3.71
C THR A 490 44.57 9.88 -3.92
N VAL A 491 43.44 9.38 -4.44
CA VAL A 491 42.19 10.14 -4.53
C VAL A 491 41.09 9.43 -3.76
N THR A 492 40.71 10.01 -2.62
CA THR A 492 39.71 9.39 -1.73
C THR A 492 38.27 9.62 -2.22
N LYS A 493 37.34 8.82 -1.69
CA LYS A 493 35.89 8.98 -1.88
C LYS A 493 35.43 8.86 -3.33
N GLN A 494 36.04 7.97 -4.12
CA GLN A 494 35.65 7.71 -5.50
C GLN A 494 35.11 6.29 -5.73
N TRP A 495 35.04 5.46 -4.69
CA TRP A 495 34.74 4.03 -4.77
C TRP A 495 33.25 3.70 -4.68
N THR A 496 32.94 2.46 -5.04
CA THR A 496 31.63 1.80 -4.99
C THR A 496 31.54 0.79 -3.83
N SER A 497 30.34 0.60 -3.29
CA SER A 497 30.01 -0.47 -2.34
C SER A 497 28.51 -0.71 -2.29
N THR A 498 28.11 -1.98 -2.20
CA THR A 498 26.72 -2.40 -1.98
C THR A 498 26.48 -2.85 -0.53
N LYS A 499 27.53 -3.22 0.22
CA LYS A 499 27.42 -3.90 1.53
C LYS A 499 26.94 -3.05 2.73
N SER A 500 26.55 -1.79 2.56
CA SER A 500 26.06 -0.97 3.70
C SER A 500 25.36 0.35 3.31
N GLY A 501 24.84 0.48 2.09
CA GLY A 501 24.23 1.74 1.59
C GLY A 501 25.17 2.95 1.48
N ALA A 502 26.46 2.78 1.80
CA ALA A 502 27.45 3.84 1.83
C ALA A 502 28.39 3.71 0.63
N THR A 503 27.96 4.12 -0.56
CA THR A 503 28.82 4.33 -1.72
C THR A 503 29.13 5.81 -1.90
N TYR A 504 30.39 6.17 -2.20
CA TYR A 504 30.72 7.57 -2.55
C TYR A 504 30.43 7.88 -4.01
N ALA A 505 30.65 6.91 -4.90
CA ALA A 505 30.16 6.98 -6.26
C ALA A 505 28.64 6.77 -6.24
N LYS A 506 27.89 7.88 -6.24
CA LYS A 506 26.42 7.86 -6.14
C LYS A 506 25.73 7.65 -7.48
N ILE A 507 26.36 8.07 -8.57
CA ILE A 507 25.82 7.94 -9.93
C ILE A 507 26.95 7.34 -10.77
N TYR A 508 26.91 6.03 -10.98
CA TYR A 508 27.93 5.29 -11.69
C TYR A 508 27.34 4.15 -12.53
N ALA A 509 28.12 3.69 -13.50
CA ALA A 509 27.88 2.44 -14.20
C ALA A 509 29.18 1.82 -14.70
N TYR A 510 29.19 0.50 -14.80
CA TYR A 510 30.29 -0.29 -15.35
C TYR A 510 29.88 -0.98 -16.65
N TYR A 511 30.83 -1.06 -17.57
CA TYR A 511 30.63 -1.63 -18.89
C TYR A 511 31.83 -2.47 -19.30
N ILE A 512 31.60 -3.53 -20.07
CA ILE A 512 32.64 -4.32 -20.73
C ILE A 512 32.66 -3.91 -22.20
N GLU A 513 33.85 -3.70 -22.76
CA GLU A 513 34.01 -3.51 -24.20
C GLU A 513 33.76 -4.84 -24.93
N LYS A 514 32.96 -4.82 -26.01
CA LYS A 514 32.62 -6.02 -26.77
C LYS A 514 33.80 -6.74 -27.43
#